data_AF-A0A1I4BY12-F1
#
_entry.id   AF-A0A1I4BY12-F1
#
_cell.length_a   1.000
_cell.length_b   1.000
_cell.length_c   1.000
_cell.angle_alpha   90.00
_cell.angle_beta   90.00
_cell.angle_gamma   90.00
#
_symmetry.space_group_name_H-M   'P 1'
#
loop_
_entity.id
_entity.type
_entity.pdbx_description
1 polymer ?
#
loop_
_entity_poly.entity_id
_entity_poly.type
_entity_poly.pdbx_seq_one_letter_code
_entity_poly.pdbx_strand_id
1 'polypeptide(L)' 'MIIIGILFGTIIGFEWRYMVTKKRKQRTIGYVLGTAALLFLALETIFIFRDQWTIGDTIQTVFAPLEKIIRMQE' A
#
# COMPACT_ATOMS: atom_id res chain seq x y z
N MET A 1 -2.87 7.64 -0.80
CA MET A 1 -4.03 6.75 -1.03
C MET A 1 -4.79 7.10 -2.31
N ILE A 2 -5.20 8.35 -2.54
CA ILE A 2 -5.93 8.76 -3.78
C ILE A 2 -5.19 8.34 -5.07
N ILE A 3 -3.87 8.56 -5.17
CA ILE A 3 -3.08 8.22 -6.36
C ILE A 3 -3.08 6.70 -6.63
N ILE A 4 -2.94 5.89 -5.57
CA ILE A 4 -2.95 4.42 -5.68
C ILE A 4 -4.33 3.91 -6.09
N GLY A 5 -5.39 4.49 -5.51
CA GLY A 5 -6.77 4.19 -5.90
C GLY A 5 -7.07 4.55 -7.36
N ILE A 6 -6.59 5.70 -7.84
CA ILE A 6 -6.72 6.09 -9.25
C ILE A 6 -5.95 5.12 -10.16
N LEU A 7 -4.72 4.75 -9.81
CA LEU A 7 -3.92 3.77 -10.56
C LEU A 7 -4.62 2.42 -10.65
N PHE A 8 -5.01 1.83 -9.51
CA PHE A 8 -5.68 0.53 -9.49
C PHE A 8 -7.06 0.58 -10.15
N GLY A 9 -7.82 1.67 -9.98
CA GLY A 9 -9.08 1.88 -10.69
C GLY A 9 -8.91 1.93 -12.21
N THR A 10 -7.86 2.58 -12.69
CA THR A 10 -7.55 2.65 -14.12
C THR A 10 -7.14 1.28 -14.67
N ILE A 11 -6.29 0.55 -13.94
CA ILE A 11 -5.88 -0.83 -14.30
C ILE A 11 -7.10 -1.76 -14.36
N ILE A 12 -7.93 -1.76 -13.32
CA ILE A 12 -9.14 -2.58 -13.25
C ILE A 12 -10.10 -2.23 -14.40
N GLY A 13 -10.29 -0.94 -14.69
CA GLY A 13 -11.13 -0.50 -15.79
C GLY A 13 -10.61 -0.95 -17.17
N PHE A 14 -9.28 -0.89 -17.37
CA PHE A 14 -8.65 -1.36 -18.60
C PHE A 14 -8.75 -2.88 -18.77
N GLU A 15 -8.43 -3.63 -17.72
CA GLU A 15 -8.53 -5.09 -17.68
C GLU A 15 -9.98 -5.55 -17.91
N TRP A 16 -10.94 -4.91 -17.25
CA TRP A 16 -12.37 -5.17 -17.44
C TRP A 16 -12.78 -4.94 -18.90
N ARG A 17 -12.46 -3.76 -19.45
CA ARG A 17 -12.77 -3.42 -20.84
C ARG A 17 -12.14 -4.42 -21.81
N TYR A 18 -10.87 -4.75 -21.61
CA TYR A 18 -10.14 -5.71 -22.44
C TYR A 18 -10.77 -7.12 -22.40
N MET A 19 -11.12 -7.60 -21.22
CA MET A 19 -11.72 -8.93 -21.04
C MET A 19 -13.14 -9.03 -21.64
N VAL A 20 -13.93 -7.96 -21.51
CA VAL A 20 -15.26 -7.87 -22.14
C VAL A 20 -15.13 -7.84 -23.66
N THR A 21 -14.23 -7.04 -24.22
CA THR A 21 -13.99 -6.97 -25.67
C THR A 21 -13.53 -8.31 -26.24
N LYS A 22 -12.69 -9.06 -25.51
CA LYS A 22 -12.22 -10.40 -25.94
C LYS A 22 -13.19 -11.56 -25.61
N LYS A 23 -14.40 -11.29 -25.11
CA LYS A 23 -15.40 -12.31 -24.72
C LYS A 23 -14.78 -13.43 -23.85
N ARG A 24 -13.90 -13.05 -22.90
CA ARG A 24 -13.28 -14.01 -21.98
C ARG A 24 -14.35 -14.66 -21.09
N LYS A 25 -14.11 -15.91 -20.70
CA LYS A 25 -14.98 -16.68 -19.81
C LYS A 25 -15.16 -15.91 -18.48
N GLN A 26 -16.42 -15.77 -18.04
CA GLN A 26 -16.81 -15.07 -16.80
C GLN A 26 -15.97 -15.47 -15.58
N ARG A 27 -15.58 -16.75 -15.48
CA ARG A 27 -14.70 -17.25 -14.42
C ARG A 27 -13.32 -16.57 -14.41
N THR A 28 -12.71 -16.38 -15.58
CA THR A 28 -11.41 -15.71 -15.71
C THR A 28 -11.51 -14.25 -15.30
N ILE A 29 -12.61 -13.59 -15.63
CA ILE A 29 -12.89 -12.21 -15.23
C ILE A 29 -12.93 -12.10 -13.70
N GLY A 30 -13.66 -13.01 -13.05
CA GLY A 30 -13.70 -13.08 -11.59
C GLY A 30 -12.34 -13.30 -10.94
N TYR A 31 -11.52 -14.22 -11.48
CA TYR A 31 -10.17 -14.45 -10.95
C TYR A 31 -9.27 -13.22 -11.08
N VAL A 32 -9.25 -12.57 -12.25
CA VAL A 32 -8.38 -11.41 -12.53
C VAL A 32 -8.76 -10.20 -11.69
N LEU A 33 -10.06 -9.91 -11.55
CA LEU A 33 -10.52 -8.80 -10.70
C LEU A 33 -10.34 -9.13 -9.23
N GLY A 34 -10.56 -10.40 -8.85
CA GLY A 34 -10.35 -10.88 -7.49
C GLY A 34 -8.90 -10.69 -7.07
N THR A 35 -7.93 -11.08 -7.90
CA THR A 35 -6.50 -10.85 -7.60
C THR A 35 -6.14 -9.37 -7.61
N ALA A 36 -6.68 -8.56 -8.54
CA ALA A 36 -6.45 -7.12 -8.55
C ALA A 36 -6.97 -6.43 -7.27
N ALA A 37 -8.15 -6.82 -6.80
CA ALA A 37 -8.74 -6.31 -5.55
C ALA A 37 -7.94 -6.77 -4.32
N LEU A 38 -7.51 -8.04 -4.28
CA LEU A 38 -6.66 -8.56 -3.21
C LEU A 38 -5.33 -7.83 -3.12
N LEU A 39 -4.69 -7.56 -4.27
CA LEU A 39 -3.43 -6.81 -4.31
C LEU A 39 -3.63 -5.37 -3.84
N PHE A 40 -4.73 -4.72 -4.21
CA PHE A 40 -5.06 -3.39 -3.71
C PHE A 40 -5.22 -3.37 -2.19
N LEU A 41 -5.98 -4.32 -1.63
CA LEU A 41 -6.17 -4.46 -0.18
C LEU A 41 -4.87 -4.77 0.56
N ALA A 42 -4.02 -5.63 0.00
CA ALA A 42 -2.72 -5.93 0.57
C ALA A 42 -1.83 -4.68 0.65
N LEU A 43 -1.84 -3.87 -0.40
CA LEU A 43 -1.07 -2.63 -0.48
C LEU A 43 -1.59 -1.58 0.51
N GLU A 44 -2.91 -1.42 0.63
CA GLU A 44 -3.56 -0.59 1.66
C GLU A 44 -3.18 -1.04 3.07
N THR A 45 -3.22 -2.35 3.33
CA THR A 45 -2.82 -2.92 4.62
C THR A 45 -1.37 -2.59 4.92
N ILE A 46 -0.45 -2.86 3.99
CA ILE A 46 0.97 -2.52 4.16
C ILE A 46 1.15 -1.03 4.43
N PHE A 47 0.40 -0.16 3.75
CA PHE A 47 0.54 1.29 3.92
C PHE A 47 0.01 1.78 5.28
N ILE A 48 -1.08 1.22 5.78
CA ILE A 48 -1.60 1.50 7.13
C ILE A 48 -0.60 1.02 8.19
N PHE A 49 -0.05 -0.18 8.01
CA PHE A 49 0.97 -0.72 8.91
C PHE A 49 2.34 -0.04 8.77
N ARG A 50 2.60 0.64 7.65
CA ARG A 50 3.84 1.41 7.42
C ARG A 50 3.96 2.59 8.38
N ASP A 51 2.84 3.24 8.72
CA ASP A 51 2.83 4.36 9.66
C ASP A 51 3.34 3.91 11.05
N GLN A 52 2.98 2.69 11.46
CA GLN A 52 3.47 2.03 12.69
C GLN A 52 4.96 1.67 12.62
N TRP A 53 5.54 1.55 11.42
CA TRP A 53 6.93 1.17 11.18
C TRP A 53 7.76 2.35 10.66
N THR A 54 7.38 3.58 10.99
CA THR A 54 8.17 4.75 10.65
C THR A 54 9.51 4.63 11.38
N ILE A 55 10.57 4.28 10.64
CA ILE A 55 11.96 4.14 11.13
C ILE A 55 12.41 5.40 11.90
N GLY A 56 11.78 6.55 11.62
CA GLY A 56 11.94 7.78 12.38
C GLY A 56 11.63 7.63 13.88
N ASP A 57 10.54 6.96 14.26
CA ASP A 57 10.17 6.78 15.67
C ASP A 57 11.11 5.82 16.40
N THR A 58 11.57 4.76 15.75
CA THR A 58 12.56 3.84 16.35
C THR A 58 13.91 4.53 16.53
N ILE A 59 14.37 5.32 15.56
CA ILE A 59 15.56 6.16 15.69
C ILE A 59 15.34 7.16 16.84
N GLN A 60 14.22 7.89 16.85
CA GLN A 60 13.95 8.89 17.89
C GLN A 60 13.91 8.26 19.30
N THR A 61 13.38 7.04 19.43
CA THR A 61 13.37 6.30 20.71
C THR A 61 14.78 5.89 21.17
N VAL A 62 15.67 5.52 20.25
CA VAL A 62 17.06 5.12 20.56
C VAL A 62 17.96 6.33 20.81
N PHE A 63 17.75 7.43 20.11
CA PHE A 63 18.59 8.64 20.19
C PHE A 63 18.09 9.67 21.21
N ALA A 64 16.83 9.63 21.65
CA ALA A 64 16.31 10.51 22.71
C ALA A 64 17.05 10.42 24.06
N PRO A 65 17.51 9.25 24.55
CA PRO A 65 18.33 9.16 25.75
C PRO A 65 19.72 9.81 25.57
N LEU A 66 20.34 9.67 24.39
CA LEU A 66 21.64 10.26 24.09
C LEU A 66 21.57 11.79 24.05
N GLU A 67 20.49 12.34 23.47
CA GLU A 67 20.24 13.78 23.44
C GLU A 67 20.06 14.35 24.85
N LYS A 68 19.40 13.63 25.75
CA LYS A 68 19.28 14.00 27.18
C LYS A 68 20.61 14.01 27.93
N ILE A 69 21.52 13.09 27.59
CA ILE A 69 22.84 12.99 28.24
C ILE A 69 23.76 14.14 27.76
N ILE A 70 23.78 14.43 26.46
CA ILE A 70 24.56 15.53 25.88
C ILE A 70 24.12 16.87 26.47
N ARG A 71 22.80 17.09 26.64
CA ARG A 71 22.24 18.34 27.18
C ARG A 71 22.42 18.51 28.69
N MET A 72 22.82 17.47 29.42
CA MET A 72 23.21 17.56 30.84
C MET A 72 24.71 17.87 31.03
N GLN A 73 25.53 17.81 29.97
CA GLN A 73 26.96 18.12 30.03
C GLN A 73 27.31 19.57 29.63
N GLU A 74 26.35 20.35 29.12
CA GLU A 74 26.41 21.83 29.04
C GLU A 74 25.87 22.47 30.31
#